data_AF-M3ELC1-F1
#
_entry.id   AF-M3ELC1-F1
#
_cell.length_a   1.000
_cell.length_b   1.000
_cell.length_c   1.000
_cell.angle_alpha   90.00
_cell.angle_beta   90.00
_cell.angle_gamma   90.00
#
_symmetry.space_group_name_H-M   'P 1'
#
loop_
_entity.id
_entity.type
_entity.pdbx_description
1 polymer ?
#
loop_
_entity_poly.entity_id
_entity_poly.type
_entity_poly.pdbx_seq_one_letter_code
_entity_poly.pdbx_strand_id
1 'polypeptide(L)'
;MSSARRGARVAAAAAGLAAALVLTGCGGGGDGPEAKESSAPPKASDSADGGGSKGSSGVATELQGNWLATTDGKAVALFVNGDEVAVFAGTAVCSGKVADEADMQMISLKCQDGSDARTEGMVDKVGSKALTITWEGDVGQETFQKAEGSLPSELPTDLPTGLPTDLPTASAGS
;
A
#
# COMPACT_ATOMS: atom_id res chain seq x y z
N MET A 1 -18.06 -61.86 8.08
CA MET A 1 -18.72 -60.53 8.09
C MET A 1 -18.82 -60.04 6.67
N SER A 2 -19.88 -59.29 6.38
CA SER A 2 -20.65 -59.30 5.13
C SER A 2 -20.11 -58.50 3.95
N SER A 3 -20.68 -58.87 2.79
CA SER A 3 -21.11 -58.01 1.68
C SER A 3 -20.18 -57.76 0.50
N ALA A 4 -20.86 -57.64 -0.64
CA ALA A 4 -20.40 -57.92 -1.98
C ALA A 4 -20.55 -56.68 -2.88
N ARG A 5 -19.72 -56.63 -3.93
CA ARG A 5 -19.99 -56.14 -5.30
C ARG A 5 -20.37 -54.65 -5.55
N ARG A 6 -19.70 -54.13 -6.61
CA ARG A 6 -20.11 -53.17 -7.66
C ARG A 6 -19.80 -51.68 -7.46
N GLY A 7 -18.99 -51.18 -8.38
CA GLY A 7 -19.04 -49.82 -8.93
C GLY A 7 -18.40 -49.83 -10.32
N ALA A 8 -19.16 -49.51 -11.35
CA ALA A 8 -18.82 -49.67 -12.76
C ALA A 8 -17.95 -48.53 -13.32
N ARG A 9 -17.35 -48.79 -14.49
CA ARG A 9 -16.56 -47.88 -15.32
C ARG A 9 -17.38 -46.66 -15.78
N VAL A 10 -16.72 -45.50 -15.90
CA VAL A 10 -17.12 -44.45 -16.86
C VAL A 10 -15.85 -43.92 -17.52
N ALA A 11 -15.81 -44.05 -18.85
CA ALA A 11 -14.88 -43.37 -19.73
C ALA A 11 -15.47 -42.00 -20.11
N ALA A 12 -14.62 -40.98 -20.28
CA ALA A 12 -14.98 -39.77 -21.01
C ALA A 12 -13.74 -39.21 -21.73
N ALA A 13 -13.96 -38.79 -22.97
CA ALA A 13 -12.98 -38.51 -24.01
C ALA A 13 -12.50 -37.05 -24.05
N ALA A 14 -11.33 -36.88 -24.68
CA ALA A 14 -10.73 -35.75 -25.41
C ALA A 14 -11.32 -34.33 -25.33
N ALA A 15 -10.43 -33.33 -25.19
CA ALA A 15 -10.32 -32.17 -26.09
C ALA A 15 -9.00 -31.43 -25.85
N GLY A 16 -8.15 -31.32 -26.87
CA GLY A 16 -7.04 -30.37 -26.89
C GLY A 16 -7.50 -29.04 -27.48
N LEU A 17 -6.87 -27.94 -27.09
CA LEU A 17 -6.90 -26.65 -27.77
C LEU A 17 -5.63 -25.88 -27.44
N ALA A 18 -4.73 -25.78 -28.43
CA ALA A 18 -3.67 -24.78 -28.46
C ALA A 18 -4.30 -23.45 -28.87
N ALA A 19 -3.97 -22.37 -28.18
CA ALA A 19 -4.30 -21.01 -28.59
C ALA A 19 -3.02 -20.18 -28.62
N ALA A 20 -2.48 -19.98 -29.82
CA ALA A 20 -1.50 -18.96 -30.11
C ALA A 20 -2.22 -17.61 -30.21
N LEU A 21 -1.83 -16.65 -29.37
CA LEU A 21 -2.27 -15.26 -29.48
C LEU A 21 -1.20 -14.48 -30.25
N VAL A 22 -1.46 -14.28 -31.54
CA VAL A 22 -0.80 -13.24 -32.34
C VAL A 22 -1.62 -11.97 -32.13
N LEU A 23 -1.00 -10.91 -31.62
CA LEU A 23 -1.56 -9.55 -31.65
C LEU A 23 -0.78 -8.71 -32.65
N THR A 24 -1.41 -8.49 -33.79
CA THR A 24 -1.03 -7.55 -34.83
C THR A 24 -1.47 -6.14 -34.48
N GLY A 25 -0.55 -5.18 -34.54
CA GLY A 25 -0.71 -3.93 -35.30
C GLY A 25 -1.49 -2.76 -34.69
N CYS A 26 -0.77 -1.66 -34.44
CA CYS A 26 -1.12 -0.26 -34.74
C CYS A 26 0.15 0.57 -34.44
N GLY A 27 0.83 1.32 -35.32
CA GLY A 27 0.42 2.04 -36.52
C GLY A 27 0.66 3.54 -36.27
N GLY A 28 1.72 4.12 -36.84
CA GLY A 28 1.94 5.58 -36.81
C GLY A 28 3.39 6.01 -37.00
N GLY A 29 3.80 6.25 -38.24
CA GLY A 29 5.12 6.81 -38.58
C GLY A 29 5.11 8.34 -38.70
N GLY A 30 6.31 8.93 -38.64
CA GLY A 30 6.56 10.35 -38.90
C GLY A 30 8.01 10.72 -38.59
N ASP A 31 8.82 10.87 -39.62
CA ASP A 31 10.24 11.27 -39.60
C ASP A 31 10.36 12.76 -39.98
N GLY A 32 11.25 13.52 -39.32
CA GLY A 32 11.75 14.80 -39.84
C GLY A 32 12.11 15.90 -38.80
N PRO A 33 13.04 16.82 -39.12
CA PRO A 33 14.00 17.39 -38.14
C PRO A 33 13.98 18.93 -37.97
N GLU A 34 14.76 19.43 -36.99
CA GLU A 34 15.32 20.81 -36.80
C GLU A 34 14.34 22.01 -36.68
N ALA A 35 14.58 23.17 -36.05
CA ALA A 35 15.47 23.72 -35.02
C ALA A 35 14.99 25.18 -34.72
N LYS A 36 15.45 25.75 -33.58
CA LYS A 36 15.66 27.19 -33.24
C LYS A 36 14.53 28.07 -32.62
N GLU A 37 14.94 28.62 -31.47
CA GLU A 37 14.80 29.99 -30.91
C GLU A 37 13.52 30.53 -30.24
N SER A 38 13.67 30.70 -28.91
CA SER A 38 13.53 31.93 -28.10
C SER A 38 12.20 32.69 -28.04
N SER A 39 11.56 32.65 -26.87
CA SER A 39 11.31 33.84 -26.02
C SER A 39 10.64 33.44 -24.69
N ALA A 40 11.23 33.85 -23.56
CA ALA A 40 10.67 33.71 -22.21
C ALA A 40 9.77 34.91 -21.86
N PRO A 41 8.77 34.73 -20.97
CA PRO A 41 8.73 35.52 -19.72
C PRO A 41 8.13 34.74 -18.52
N PRO A 42 7.90 35.39 -17.36
CA PRO A 42 8.69 35.34 -16.14
C PRO A 42 8.36 34.17 -15.19
N LYS A 43 9.29 33.93 -14.26
CA LYS A 43 9.20 32.93 -13.17
C LYS A 43 7.96 33.15 -12.30
N ALA A 44 7.11 32.12 -12.21
CA ALA A 44 6.35 31.86 -11.01
C ALA A 44 7.25 31.10 -10.04
N SER A 45 7.44 31.66 -8.84
CA SER A 45 8.08 30.95 -7.73
C SER A 45 7.10 29.90 -7.23
N ASP A 46 7.26 28.66 -7.69
CA ASP A 46 6.71 27.53 -6.94
C ASP A 46 7.57 27.34 -5.70
N SER A 47 6.93 27.56 -4.55
CA SER A 47 7.43 27.18 -3.24
C SER A 47 7.70 25.67 -3.24
N ALA A 48 8.95 25.30 -3.47
CA ALA A 48 9.45 23.98 -3.11
C ALA A 48 9.62 23.94 -1.59
N ASP A 49 8.55 23.56 -0.89
CA ASP A 49 8.65 23.19 0.51
C ASP A 49 9.18 21.74 0.59
N GLY A 50 10.44 21.65 1.02
CA GLY A 50 10.93 20.62 1.94
C GLY A 50 10.82 19.15 1.55
N GLY A 51 11.94 18.57 1.12
CA GLY A 51 12.21 17.15 1.37
C GLY A 51 12.80 16.37 0.21
N GLY A 52 13.91 16.84 -0.36
CA GLY A 52 14.73 16.01 -1.24
C GLY A 52 15.37 14.86 -0.44
N SER A 53 14.67 13.74 -0.29
CA SER A 53 15.29 12.48 0.10
C SER A 53 16.04 11.91 -1.10
N LYS A 54 17.37 11.85 -0.95
CA LYS A 54 18.29 11.14 -1.84
C LYS A 54 17.75 9.75 -2.12
N GLY A 55 17.48 9.50 -3.40
CA GLY A 55 17.23 8.22 -4.07
C GLY A 55 16.72 7.10 -3.17
N SER A 56 15.40 6.88 -3.17
CA SER A 56 14.89 5.62 -2.68
C SER A 56 15.35 4.52 -3.64
N SER A 57 15.79 3.43 -3.02
CA SER A 57 15.81 2.05 -3.51
C SER A 57 14.65 1.77 -4.48
N GLY A 58 14.74 0.74 -5.32
CA GLY A 58 13.83 0.44 -6.43
C GLY A 58 12.32 0.28 -6.14
N VAL A 59 11.84 0.75 -4.99
CA VAL A 59 10.44 0.86 -4.64
C VAL A 59 9.63 1.62 -5.68
N ALA A 60 8.48 1.07 -6.05
CA ALA A 60 7.54 1.72 -6.95
C ALA A 60 7.07 3.05 -6.33
N THR A 61 7.22 4.14 -7.09
CA THR A 61 6.77 5.48 -6.65
C THR A 61 5.26 5.51 -6.36
N GLU A 62 4.48 4.66 -7.02
CA GLU A 62 3.03 4.57 -6.85
C GLU A 62 2.64 4.05 -5.46
N LEU A 63 3.51 3.25 -4.83
CA LEU A 63 3.31 2.67 -3.50
C LEU A 63 3.36 3.73 -2.39
N GLN A 64 3.99 4.87 -2.65
CA GLN A 64 4.14 5.96 -1.69
C GLN A 64 2.78 6.54 -1.25
N GLY A 65 2.64 6.73 0.07
CA GLY A 65 1.49 7.43 0.66
C GLY A 65 0.76 6.63 1.74
N ASN A 66 -0.47 7.06 2.00
CA ASN A 66 -1.36 6.50 3.00
C ASN A 66 -2.41 5.61 2.32
N TRP A 67 -2.71 4.48 2.93
CA TRP A 67 -3.56 3.44 2.38
C TRP A 67 -4.51 2.91 3.46
N LEU A 68 -5.76 2.64 3.10
CA LEU A 68 -6.80 2.19 4.03
C LEU A 68 -7.54 0.97 3.46
N ALA A 69 -7.72 -0.04 4.29
CA ALA A 69 -8.54 -1.22 3.98
C ALA A 69 -9.54 -1.47 5.11
N THR A 70 -10.51 -2.35 4.86
CA THR A 70 -11.35 -2.94 5.89
C THR A 70 -11.29 -4.46 5.77
N THR A 71 -10.77 -5.11 6.79
CA THR A 71 -10.60 -6.58 6.84
C THR A 71 -11.36 -7.10 8.05
N ASP A 72 -12.24 -8.08 7.85
CA ASP A 72 -13.12 -8.62 8.89
C ASP A 72 -13.90 -7.55 9.68
N GLY A 73 -14.33 -6.50 8.98
CA GLY A 73 -15.05 -5.36 9.57
C GLY A 73 -14.18 -4.42 10.42
N LYS A 74 -12.85 -4.56 10.39
CA LYS A 74 -11.90 -3.71 11.11
C LYS A 74 -11.12 -2.84 10.12
N ALA A 75 -10.94 -1.57 10.45
CA ALA A 75 -10.08 -0.68 9.67
C ALA A 75 -8.61 -1.09 9.80
N VAL A 76 -7.92 -1.11 8.67
CA VAL A 76 -6.47 -1.33 8.59
C VAL A 76 -5.87 -0.14 7.85
N ALA A 77 -4.87 0.50 8.44
CA ALA A 77 -4.14 1.60 7.81
C ALA A 77 -2.72 1.16 7.49
N LEU A 78 -2.21 1.55 6.32
CA LEU A 78 -0.86 1.29 5.87
C LEU A 78 -0.23 2.61 5.39
N PHE A 79 1.02 2.84 5.81
CA PHE A 79 1.79 4.02 5.45
C PHE A 79 3.07 3.57 4.73
N VAL A 80 3.42 4.24 3.64
CA VAL A 80 4.69 4.02 2.93
C VAL A 80 5.38 5.36 2.68
N ASN A 81 6.64 5.46 3.08
CA ASN A 81 7.52 6.60 2.82
C ASN A 81 8.92 6.12 2.46
N GLY A 82 9.32 6.32 1.21
CA GLY A 82 10.52 5.68 0.66
C GLY A 82 10.40 4.16 0.77
N ASP A 83 11.39 3.52 1.39
CA ASP A 83 11.37 2.09 1.71
C ASP A 83 10.77 1.79 3.08
N GLU A 84 10.39 2.79 3.88
CA GLU A 84 9.76 2.56 5.18
C GLU A 84 8.27 2.28 5.03
N VAL A 85 7.77 1.33 5.82
CA VAL A 85 6.36 0.95 5.83
C VAL A 85 5.88 0.64 7.24
N ALA A 86 4.65 1.02 7.53
CA ALA A 86 3.97 0.69 8.78
C ALA A 86 2.52 0.29 8.55
N VAL A 87 2.01 -0.65 9.34
CA VAL A 87 0.63 -1.13 9.32
C VAL A 87 0.02 -1.03 10.71
N PHE A 88 -1.20 -0.52 10.75
CA PHE A 88 -2.01 -0.37 11.96
C PHE A 88 -3.30 -1.16 11.78
N ALA A 89 -3.54 -2.14 12.64
CA ALA A 89 -4.75 -2.97 12.62
C ALA A 89 -5.30 -3.12 14.04
N GLY A 90 -6.34 -2.35 14.36
CA GLY A 90 -6.83 -2.27 15.75
C GLY A 90 -5.76 -1.70 16.69
N THR A 91 -5.28 -2.51 17.63
CA THR A 91 -4.19 -2.15 18.56
C THR A 91 -2.80 -2.60 18.09
N ALA A 92 -2.73 -3.44 17.05
CA ALA A 92 -1.48 -3.93 16.51
C ALA A 92 -0.81 -2.84 15.66
N VAL A 93 0.49 -2.65 15.88
CA VAL A 93 1.35 -1.74 15.12
C VAL A 93 2.56 -2.53 14.65
N CYS A 94 2.71 -2.62 13.33
CA CYS A 94 3.82 -3.32 12.68
C CYS A 94 4.60 -2.34 11.82
N SER A 95 5.93 -2.36 11.89
CA SER A 95 6.79 -1.47 11.10
C SER A 95 8.00 -2.19 10.52
N GLY A 96 8.49 -1.68 9.40
CA GLY A 96 9.61 -2.30 8.70
C GLY A 96 9.86 -1.68 7.34
N LYS A 97 10.17 -2.50 6.35
CA LYS A 97 10.65 -2.05 5.04
C LYS A 97 10.00 -2.73 3.86
N VAL A 98 10.02 -2.02 2.73
CA VAL A 98 9.75 -2.52 1.39
C VAL A 98 11.09 -2.74 0.69
N ALA A 99 11.28 -3.91 0.08
CA ALA A 99 12.47 -4.23 -0.71
C ALA A 99 12.08 -4.89 -2.03
N ASP A 100 12.95 -4.78 -3.03
CA ASP A 100 12.78 -5.49 -4.30
C ASP A 100 13.37 -6.89 -4.18
N GLU A 101 12.59 -7.90 -4.56
CA GLU A 101 13.01 -9.29 -4.65
C GLU A 101 12.43 -9.91 -5.91
N ALA A 102 13.30 -10.40 -6.81
CA ALA A 102 12.92 -11.00 -8.08
C ALA A 102 11.91 -10.16 -8.90
N ASP A 103 12.19 -8.84 -9.01
CA ASP A 103 11.34 -7.85 -9.70
C ASP A 103 9.95 -7.63 -9.08
N MET A 104 9.75 -8.05 -7.83
CA MET A 104 8.54 -7.85 -7.03
C MET A 104 8.85 -7.07 -5.76
N GLN A 105 7.90 -6.29 -5.25
CA GLN A 105 8.08 -5.59 -3.98
C GLN A 105 7.57 -6.44 -2.82
N MET A 106 8.47 -6.72 -1.88
CA MET A 106 8.20 -7.47 -0.65
C MET A 106 8.23 -6.54 0.55
N ILE A 107 7.25 -6.73 1.43
CA ILE A 107 7.09 -6.02 2.71
C ILE A 107 7.54 -6.96 3.82
N SER A 108 8.44 -6.48 4.67
CA SER A 108 8.85 -7.18 5.90
C SER A 108 8.69 -6.25 7.10
N LEU A 109 7.82 -6.61 8.03
CA LEU A 109 7.46 -5.86 9.23
C LEU A 109 7.73 -6.66 10.51
N LYS A 110 7.83 -5.94 11.62
CA LYS A 110 7.76 -6.50 12.97
C LYS A 110 6.65 -5.81 13.75
N CYS A 111 5.81 -6.61 14.40
CA CYS A 111 4.72 -6.09 15.23
C CYS A 111 5.15 -5.91 16.69
N GLN A 112 4.78 -4.78 17.28
CA GLN A 112 5.14 -4.43 18.67
C GLN A 112 4.49 -5.37 19.71
N ASP A 113 3.34 -5.95 19.37
CA ASP A 113 2.60 -6.91 20.20
C ASP A 113 3.08 -8.36 20.02
N GLY A 114 4.08 -8.59 19.16
CA GLY A 114 4.61 -9.93 18.86
C GLY A 114 3.71 -10.78 17.96
N SER A 115 2.67 -10.19 17.35
CA SER A 115 1.85 -10.86 16.34
C SER A 115 2.65 -11.15 15.07
N ASP A 116 2.31 -12.27 14.41
CA ASP A 116 2.83 -12.61 13.07
C ASP A 116 1.87 -12.20 11.94
N ALA A 117 0.75 -11.54 12.28
CA ALA A 117 -0.18 -11.04 11.27
C ALA A 117 0.43 -9.83 10.52
N ARG A 118 0.45 -9.90 9.19
CA ARG A 118 0.98 -8.83 8.31
C ARG A 118 2.48 -8.54 8.53
N THR A 119 3.27 -9.53 8.93
CA THR A 119 4.74 -9.39 9.04
C THR A 119 5.44 -9.58 7.71
N GLU A 120 4.90 -10.41 6.82
CA GLU A 120 5.44 -10.64 5.47
C GLU A 120 4.33 -10.50 4.43
N GLY A 121 4.57 -9.69 3.40
CA GLY A 121 3.57 -9.44 2.36
C GLY A 121 4.15 -9.11 1.00
N MET A 122 3.49 -9.57 -0.04
CA MET A 122 3.84 -9.31 -1.43
C MET A 122 2.92 -8.23 -2.01
N VAL A 123 3.47 -7.20 -2.64
CA VAL A 123 2.69 -6.23 -3.41
C VAL A 123 2.27 -6.86 -4.74
N ASP A 124 1.02 -7.31 -4.83
CA ASP A 124 0.48 -7.90 -6.05
C ASP A 124 0.22 -6.85 -7.13
N LYS A 125 -0.30 -5.70 -6.70
CA LYS A 125 -0.71 -4.63 -7.61
C LYS A 125 -0.68 -3.30 -6.89
N VAL A 126 -0.08 -2.30 -7.53
CA VAL A 126 -0.13 -0.91 -7.09
C VAL A 126 -0.57 -0.03 -8.24
N GLY A 127 -1.35 1.00 -7.93
CA GLY A 127 -1.75 2.03 -8.86
C GLY A 127 -2.11 3.31 -8.11
N SER A 128 -2.60 4.33 -8.81
CA SER A 128 -2.83 5.65 -8.21
C SER A 128 -3.88 5.69 -7.09
N LYS A 129 -4.81 4.72 -7.02
CA LYS A 129 -5.94 4.71 -6.07
C LYS A 129 -6.08 3.43 -5.26
N ALA A 130 -5.45 2.35 -5.69
CA ALA A 130 -5.61 1.04 -5.07
C ALA A 130 -4.27 0.32 -4.98
N LEU A 131 -4.11 -0.41 -3.88
CA LEU A 131 -2.96 -1.23 -3.55
C LEU A 131 -3.47 -2.60 -3.10
N THR A 132 -2.96 -3.67 -3.68
CA THR A 132 -3.28 -5.04 -3.26
C THR A 132 -2.00 -5.68 -2.74
N ILE A 133 -2.07 -6.20 -1.52
CA ILE A 133 -1.00 -6.92 -0.86
C ILE A 133 -1.53 -8.29 -0.47
N THR A 134 -0.78 -9.35 -0.77
CA THR A 134 -1.02 -10.67 -0.20
C THR A 134 -0.07 -10.89 0.96
N TRP A 135 -0.62 -10.92 2.17
CA TRP A 135 0.12 -11.24 3.38
C TRP A 135 0.23 -12.74 3.56
N GLU A 136 1.36 -13.19 4.11
CA GLU A 136 1.49 -14.57 4.53
C GLU A 136 0.57 -14.89 5.72
N GLY A 137 0.27 -16.18 5.90
CA GLY A 137 -0.61 -16.68 6.94
C GLY A 137 -2.10 -16.44 6.66
N ASP A 138 -2.88 -16.34 7.73
CA ASP A 138 -4.35 -16.37 7.65
C ASP A 138 -4.99 -15.05 7.16
N VAL A 139 -4.22 -13.96 7.11
CA VAL A 139 -4.72 -12.66 6.62
C VAL A 139 -4.97 -12.71 5.11
N GLY A 140 -4.05 -13.33 4.37
CA GLY A 140 -4.15 -13.46 2.92
C GLY A 140 -4.18 -12.11 2.20
N GLN A 141 -4.99 -12.02 1.14
CA GLN A 141 -5.06 -10.84 0.29
C GLN A 141 -5.88 -9.70 0.89
N GLU A 142 -5.29 -8.51 0.93
CA GLU A 142 -5.95 -7.27 1.34
C GLU A 142 -5.84 -6.22 0.22
N THR A 143 -6.97 -5.58 -0.08
CA THR A 143 -7.02 -4.45 -1.01
C THR A 143 -7.23 -3.16 -0.24
N PHE A 144 -6.25 -2.27 -0.33
CA PHE A 144 -6.25 -0.93 0.22
C PHE A 144 -6.66 0.10 -0.82
N GLN A 145 -7.38 1.13 -0.36
CA GLN A 145 -7.66 2.35 -1.10
C GLN A 145 -6.70 3.44 -0.66
N LYS A 146 -6.22 4.25 -1.60
CA LYS A 146 -5.38 5.38 -1.26
C LYS A 146 -6.18 6.38 -0.43
N ALA A 147 -5.65 6.78 0.72
CA ALA A 147 -6.27 7.81 1.52
C ALA A 147 -5.92 9.17 0.90
N GLU A 148 -6.92 9.83 0.32
CA GLU A 148 -6.81 11.19 -0.19
C GLU A 148 -6.62 12.16 0.99
N GLY A 149 -5.64 13.05 0.88
CA GLY A 149 -5.27 13.97 1.95
C GLY A 149 -6.08 15.27 1.93
N SER A 150 -6.96 15.43 2.92
CA SER A 150 -7.05 16.63 3.74
C SER A 150 -7.50 16.19 5.12
N LEU A 151 -6.86 16.68 6.18
CA LEU A 151 -7.50 16.70 7.50
C LEU A 151 -8.87 17.36 7.32
N PRO A 152 -9.95 16.88 7.98
CA PRO A 152 -11.16 17.69 8.06
C PRO A 152 -10.72 19.06 8.55
N SER A 153 -11.04 20.11 7.79
CA SER A 153 -10.67 21.47 8.14
C SER A 153 -11.25 21.90 9.50
N GLU A 154 -12.18 21.10 10.02
CA GLU A 154 -12.81 21.26 11.31
C GLU A 154 -12.25 20.22 12.30
N LEU A 155 -11.19 20.62 13.01
CA LEU A 155 -10.92 20.08 14.34
C LEU A 155 -12.10 20.46 15.25
N PRO A 156 -12.67 19.54 16.04
CA PRO A 156 -13.67 19.88 17.04
C PRO A 156 -13.14 20.99 17.95
N THR A 157 -13.75 22.16 17.91
CA THR A 157 -13.43 23.29 18.79
C THR A 157 -13.96 23.09 20.20
N ASP A 158 -14.77 22.05 20.43
CA ASP A 158 -15.29 21.65 21.74
C ASP A 158 -14.26 20.91 22.61
N LEU A 159 -12.99 21.33 22.57
CA LEU A 159 -12.06 20.97 23.64
C LEU A 159 -12.61 21.58 24.93
N PRO A 160 -12.84 20.81 26.01
CA PRO A 160 -13.25 21.37 27.28
C PRO A 160 -12.19 22.38 27.73
N THR A 161 -12.55 23.66 27.74
CA THR A 161 -11.65 24.77 28.06
C THR A 161 -11.31 24.83 29.56
N GLY A 162 -11.78 23.86 30.35
CA GLY A 162 -11.51 23.73 31.76
C GLY A 162 -10.20 23.01 32.00
N LEU A 163 -9.07 23.71 31.88
CA LEU A 163 -7.84 23.25 32.51
C LEU A 163 -8.10 23.21 34.03
N PRO A 164 -8.04 22.05 34.72
CA PRO A 164 -8.27 21.99 36.16
C PRO A 164 -7.26 22.90 36.86
N THR A 165 -7.77 23.94 37.52
CA THR A 165 -6.94 24.95 38.22
C THR A 165 -6.43 24.42 39.57
N ASP A 166 -6.80 23.19 39.94
CA ASP A 166 -6.46 22.56 41.21
C ASP A 166 -5.16 21.73 41.15
N LEU A 167 -4.12 22.19 40.45
CA LEU A 167 -2.79 21.62 40.67
C LEU A 167 -2.34 22.02 42.09
N PRO A 168 -2.15 21.07 43.04
CA PRO A 168 -1.58 21.40 44.33
C PRO A 168 -0.16 21.90 44.13
N THR A 169 0.08 23.19 44.40
CA THR A 169 1.43 23.71 44.60
C THR A 169 2.04 22.95 45.77
N ALA A 170 3.03 22.10 45.48
CA ALA A 170 3.84 21.49 46.52
C ALA A 170 4.52 22.60 47.33
N SER A 171 4.02 22.84 48.54
CA SER A 171 4.64 23.74 49.49
C SER A 171 5.97 23.12 49.92
N ALA A 172 7.08 23.79 49.63
CA ALA A 172 8.37 23.46 50.21
C ALA A 172 8.28 23.66 51.73
N GLY A 173 8.28 22.55 52.46
CA GLY A 173 8.44 22.53 53.91
C GLY A 173 9.87 22.90 54.28
N SER A 174 9.99 23.69 55.35
CA SER A 174 11.24 24.20 55.94
C SER A 174 12.15 23.13 56.53
#